data_AF-A0AAW3H9F4-F1
#
_entry.id   AF-A0AAW3H9F4-F1
#
_cell.length_a   1.000
_cell.length_b   1.000
_cell.length_c   1.000
_cell.angle_alpha   90.00
_cell.angle_beta   90.00
_cell.angle_gamma   90.00
#
_symmetry.space_group_name_H-M   'P 1'
#
loop_
_entity.id
_entity.type
_entity.pdbx_description
1 polymer ?
#
loop_
_entity_poly.entity_id
_entity_poly.type
_entity_poly.pdbx_seq_one_letter_code
_entity_poly.pdbx_strand_id
1 'polypeptide(L)'
;MAQPMVLLGAAHPVAGYLFLEVIPDSEVGYVDIYQLTDSLYVGDYLVINHRDWRRRVPAYDGRPWDEWVIREHLSRIDWYSNNTIQRLCQRHNLSCADLHKWGENVARWEDVPVMVAREEDDVSITLLSGFTDN
;
A
#
# COMPACT_ATOMS: atom_id res chain seq x y z
N MET A 1 -19.33 -10.99 -5.12
CA MET A 1 -19.92 -9.69 -5.50
C MET A 1 -18.81 -8.65 -5.53
N ALA A 2 -18.71 -7.84 -6.58
CA ALA A 2 -17.65 -6.83 -6.71
C ALA A 2 -18.07 -5.50 -6.04
N GLN A 3 -17.18 -4.90 -5.25
CA GLN A 3 -17.43 -3.66 -4.51
C GLN A 3 -16.37 -2.60 -4.86
N PRO A 4 -16.76 -1.34 -5.10
CA PRO A 4 -15.81 -0.25 -5.30
C PRO A 4 -15.13 0.12 -3.97
N MET A 5 -13.81 0.16 -3.99
CA MET A 5 -12.94 0.53 -2.88
C MET A 5 -11.84 1.49 -3.35
N VAL A 6 -10.97 1.88 -2.43
CA VAL A 6 -9.85 2.81 -2.67
C VAL A 6 -8.63 2.23 -1.97
N LEU A 7 -7.47 2.26 -2.61
CA LEU A 7 -6.17 1.94 -2.01
C LEU A 7 -5.32 3.20 -1.89
N LEU A 8 -4.45 3.28 -0.89
CA LEU A 8 -3.38 4.29 -0.88
C LEU A 8 -2.25 3.76 -1.73
N GLY A 9 -2.03 4.40 -2.86
CA GLY A 9 -1.03 3.99 -3.82
C GLY A 9 -0.33 5.17 -4.46
N ALA A 10 0.74 4.88 -5.17
CA ALA A 10 1.54 5.86 -5.89
C ALA A 10 2.08 5.23 -7.18
N ALA A 11 1.96 5.94 -8.30
CA ALA A 11 2.42 5.47 -9.60
C ALA A 11 3.93 5.68 -9.76
N HIS A 12 4.71 4.60 -9.67
CA HIS A 12 6.15 4.60 -9.93
C HIS A 12 6.44 4.50 -11.44
N PRO A 13 7.35 5.33 -11.99
CA PRO A 13 7.62 5.36 -13.44
C PRO A 13 8.16 4.06 -14.02
N VAL A 14 8.70 3.18 -13.17
CA VAL A 14 9.28 1.88 -13.57
C VAL A 14 8.48 0.71 -13.03
N ALA A 15 7.93 0.81 -11.82
CA ALA A 15 7.35 -0.33 -11.10
C ALA A 15 5.82 -0.38 -11.22
N GLY A 16 5.22 0.55 -11.98
CA GLY A 16 3.77 0.71 -12.01
C GLY A 16 3.23 1.22 -10.69
N TYR A 17 2.01 0.82 -10.34
CA TYR A 17 1.42 1.21 -9.07
C TYR A 17 2.06 0.46 -7.90
N LEU A 18 2.47 1.24 -6.90
CA LEU A 18 2.89 0.73 -5.60
C LEU A 18 1.81 1.07 -4.57
N PHE A 19 1.59 0.16 -3.63
CA PHE A 19 0.58 0.29 -2.58
C PHE A 19 1.21 0.08 -1.21
N LEU A 20 0.55 0.58 -0.17
CA LEU A 20 0.84 0.18 1.19
C LEU A 20 0.06 -1.09 1.53
N GLU A 21 0.74 -2.02 2.20
CA GLU A 21 0.20 -3.27 2.73
C GLU A 21 0.43 -3.30 4.24
N VAL A 22 -0.59 -3.67 5.02
CA VAL A 22 -0.50 -3.95 6.46
C VAL A 22 0.07 -5.34 6.67
N ILE A 23 1.10 -5.45 7.50
CA ILE A 23 1.60 -6.72 8.00
C ILE A 23 0.91 -7.00 9.34
N PRO A 24 -0.03 -7.97 9.41
CA PRO A 24 -0.58 -8.40 10.69
C PRO A 24 0.53 -9.05 11.53
N ASP A 25 0.44 -8.91 12.86
CA ASP A 25 1.32 -9.59 13.84
C ASP A 25 2.70 -8.97 14.11
N SER A 26 2.72 -7.64 14.31
CA SER A 26 3.82 -7.00 15.04
C SER A 26 3.59 -7.21 16.55
N GLU A 27 4.19 -8.24 17.13
CA GLU A 27 4.23 -8.49 18.60
C GLU A 27 4.91 -7.37 19.42
N VAL A 28 5.24 -6.23 18.79
CA VAL A 28 6.02 -5.13 19.36
C VAL A 28 5.14 -4.00 19.92
N GLY A 29 3.82 -4.22 20.06
CA GLY A 29 2.89 -3.22 20.59
C GLY A 29 2.51 -2.11 19.59
N TYR A 30 2.88 -2.27 18.32
CA TYR A 30 2.44 -1.41 17.22
C TYR A 30 1.39 -2.16 16.41
N VAL A 31 0.19 -1.56 16.30
CA VAL A 31 -1.00 -2.26 15.78
C VAL A 31 -0.93 -2.48 14.26
N ASP A 32 -0.19 -1.68 13.51
CA ASP A 32 -0.10 -1.81 12.05
C ASP A 32 1.33 -1.46 11.55
N ILE A 33 2.12 -2.46 11.13
CA ILE A 33 3.34 -2.23 10.35
C ILE A 33 2.96 -2.23 8.88
N TYR A 34 3.53 -1.31 8.11
CA TYR A 34 3.23 -1.15 6.69
C TYR A 34 4.46 -1.44 5.84
N GLN A 35 4.26 -2.02 4.65
CA GLN A 35 5.30 -2.19 3.64
C GLN A 35 4.80 -1.80 2.25
N LEU A 36 5.74 -1.60 1.31
CA LEU A 36 5.39 -1.43 -0.11
C LEU A 36 5.15 -2.77 -0.79
N THR A 37 4.16 -2.77 -1.67
CA THR A 37 3.89 -3.87 -2.60
C THR A 37 3.51 -3.33 -3.98
N ASP A 38 3.86 -4.07 -5.03
CA ASP A 38 3.37 -3.89 -6.41
C ASP A 38 2.22 -4.86 -6.73
N SER A 39 1.79 -5.66 -5.75
CA SER A 39 0.77 -6.67 -5.95
C SER A 39 -0.57 -6.24 -5.37
N LEU A 40 -1.59 -6.35 -6.22
CA LEU A 40 -2.99 -6.18 -5.85
C LEU A 40 -3.61 -7.45 -5.25
N TYR A 41 -2.86 -8.55 -5.15
CA TYR A 41 -3.40 -9.88 -4.83
C TYR A 41 -3.27 -10.26 -3.34
N VAL A 42 -2.85 -9.34 -2.47
CA VAL A 42 -2.52 -9.70 -1.08
C VAL A 42 -3.69 -9.49 -0.12
N GLY A 43 -4.68 -10.40 -0.21
CA GLY A 43 -5.69 -10.64 0.84
C GLY A 43 -6.36 -9.41 1.46
N ASP A 44 -6.93 -9.57 2.66
CA ASP A 44 -7.57 -8.49 3.44
C ASP A 44 -6.58 -7.41 3.95
N TYR A 45 -5.32 -7.45 3.51
CA TYR A 45 -4.17 -6.78 4.14
C TYR A 45 -3.77 -5.47 3.47
N LEU A 46 -4.44 -5.06 2.40
CA LEU A 46 -4.28 -3.70 1.91
C LEU A 46 -4.94 -2.73 2.89
N VAL A 47 -4.22 -1.64 3.20
CA VAL A 47 -4.52 -0.69 4.29
C VAL A 47 -5.94 -0.15 4.25
N ILE A 48 -6.56 -0.16 3.07
CA ILE A 48 -7.72 0.66 2.80
C ILE A 48 -8.71 -0.12 1.96
N ASN A 49 -9.83 -0.50 2.59
CA ASN A 49 -10.91 -1.25 1.94
C ASN A 49 -12.24 -0.48 2.00
N HIS A 50 -12.23 0.87 2.11
CA HIS A 50 -13.47 1.65 2.28
C HIS A 50 -13.42 3.08 1.72
N ARG A 51 -14.54 3.58 1.19
CA ARG A 51 -14.64 4.91 0.57
C ARG A 51 -14.44 6.09 1.54
N ASP A 52 -14.81 5.92 2.81
CA ASP A 52 -14.62 6.92 3.88
C ASP A 52 -13.33 6.71 4.71
N TRP A 53 -12.36 5.97 4.18
CA TRP A 53 -11.20 5.54 4.97
C TRP A 53 -10.36 6.69 5.54
N ARG A 54 -10.28 7.84 4.88
CA ARG A 54 -9.57 9.02 5.41
C ARG A 54 -10.19 9.55 6.71
N ARG A 55 -11.45 9.20 6.99
CA ARG A 55 -12.14 9.50 8.26
C ARG A 55 -11.94 8.42 9.31
N ARG A 56 -11.44 7.25 8.92
CA ARG A 56 -11.04 6.20 9.87
C ARG A 56 -9.74 6.63 10.52
N VAL A 57 -9.70 6.39 11.81
CA VAL A 57 -8.58 6.67 12.67
C VAL A 57 -7.79 5.36 12.79
N PRO A 58 -6.49 5.31 12.43
CA PRO A 58 -5.64 4.18 12.72
C PRO A 58 -5.64 3.94 14.23
N ALA A 59 -5.57 2.68 14.63
CA ALA A 59 -5.52 2.29 16.03
C ALA A 59 -4.27 2.83 16.75
N TYR A 60 -3.23 3.19 15.99
CA TYR A 60 -1.93 3.62 16.48
C TYR A 60 -1.92 4.98 17.20
N ASP A 61 -2.52 6.03 16.62
CA ASP A 61 -2.32 7.41 17.11
C ASP A 61 -3.61 8.23 17.24
N GLY A 62 -4.77 7.67 16.87
CA GLY A 62 -6.02 8.39 17.02
C GLY A 62 -6.29 9.44 15.92
N ARG A 63 -5.42 9.59 14.90
CA ARG A 63 -5.49 10.67 13.91
C ARG A 63 -6.09 10.24 12.58
N PRO A 64 -6.82 11.08 11.85
CA PRO A 64 -7.20 10.77 10.47
C PRO A 64 -5.97 10.51 9.60
N TRP A 65 -6.12 9.70 8.54
CA TRP A 65 -5.07 9.48 7.55
C TRP A 65 -4.77 10.76 6.75
N ASP A 66 -3.83 11.55 7.25
CA ASP A 66 -3.29 12.76 6.64
C ASP A 66 -1.83 12.56 6.18
N GLU A 67 -1.24 13.61 5.60
CA GLU A 67 0.15 13.56 5.12
C GLU A 67 1.16 13.17 6.21
N TRP A 68 0.88 13.52 7.46
CA TRP A 68 1.77 13.20 8.58
C TRP A 68 1.73 11.71 8.89
N VAL A 69 0.54 11.12 8.96
CA VAL A 69 0.37 9.67 9.20
C VAL A 69 1.02 8.85 8.08
N ILE A 70 0.84 9.26 6.81
CA ILE A 70 1.47 8.58 5.67
C ILE A 70 3.00 8.65 5.78
N ARG A 71 3.56 9.83 6.11
CA ARG A 71 5.00 10.00 6.32
C ARG A 71 5.54 9.09 7.43
N GLU A 72 4.81 9.00 8.53
CA GLU A 72 5.20 8.19 9.68
C GLU A 72 5.21 6.70 9.36
N HIS A 73 4.31 6.22 8.51
CA HIS A 73 4.35 4.83 8.05
C HIS A 73 5.49 4.56 7.08
N LEU A 74 5.76 5.46 6.14
CA LEU A 74 6.87 5.34 5.20
C LEU A 74 8.24 5.33 5.91
N SER A 75 8.39 6.11 6.99
CA SER A 75 9.64 6.16 7.77
C SER A 75 9.93 4.87 8.56
N ARG A 76 8.90 4.04 8.79
CA ARG A 76 9.00 2.78 9.53
C ARG A 76 9.29 1.57 8.65
N ILE A 77 9.20 1.73 7.32
CA ILE A 77 9.55 0.66 6.39
C ILE A 77 11.05 0.36 6.54
N ASP A 78 11.39 -0.91 6.78
CA ASP A 78 12.79 -1.34 6.72
C ASP A 78 13.23 -1.51 5.26
N TRP A 79 13.60 -0.41 4.61
CA TRP A 79 13.90 -0.35 3.18
C TRP A 79 15.05 -1.25 2.72
N TYR A 80 15.95 -1.62 3.63
CA TYR A 80 17.19 -2.32 3.26
C TYR A 80 17.23 -3.76 3.76
N SER A 81 16.51 -4.10 4.83
CA SER A 81 16.49 -5.47 5.38
C SER A 81 15.15 -6.18 5.18
N ASN A 82 14.12 -5.49 4.68
CA ASN A 82 12.85 -6.14 4.32
C ASN A 82 12.98 -6.93 3.00
N ASN A 83 12.85 -8.25 3.09
CA ASN A 83 12.89 -9.17 1.96
C ASN A 83 11.83 -8.85 0.87
N THR A 84 10.66 -8.34 1.25
CA THR A 84 9.62 -7.91 0.30
C THR A 84 10.09 -6.73 -0.54
N ILE A 85 10.66 -5.70 0.12
CA ILE A 85 11.22 -4.53 -0.57
C ILE A 85 12.38 -4.94 -1.47
N GLN A 86 13.27 -5.81 -0.99
CA GLN A 86 14.38 -6.32 -1.80
C GLN A 86 13.89 -7.05 -3.05
N ARG A 87 12.87 -7.91 -2.92
CA ARG A 87 12.26 -8.62 -4.06
C ARG A 87 11.58 -7.67 -5.03
N LEU A 88 10.86 -6.66 -4.53
CA LEU A 88 10.25 -5.61 -5.33
C LEU A 88 11.31 -4.87 -6.16
N CYS A 89 12.38 -4.43 -5.51
CA CYS A 89 13.53 -3.80 -6.16
C CYS A 89 14.17 -4.69 -7.23
N GLN A 90 14.39 -5.97 -6.93
CA GLN A 90 14.95 -6.93 -7.89
C GLN A 90 14.04 -7.13 -9.11
N ARG A 91 12.73 -7.26 -8.88
CA ARG A 91 11.74 -7.49 -9.95
C ARG A 91 11.69 -6.34 -10.94
N HIS A 92 11.74 -5.11 -10.43
CA HIS A 92 11.64 -3.88 -11.25
C HIS A 92 12.99 -3.28 -11.63
N ASN A 93 14.10 -3.97 -11.32
CA ASN A 93 15.46 -3.48 -11.54
C ASN A 93 15.70 -2.08 -10.94
N LEU A 94 15.24 -1.88 -9.71
CA LEU A 94 15.37 -0.65 -8.93
C LEU A 94 16.38 -0.83 -7.80
N SER A 95 17.01 0.26 -7.37
CA SER A 95 17.78 0.27 -6.13
C SER A 95 16.85 0.58 -4.95
N CYS A 96 17.09 -0.04 -3.78
CA CYS A 96 16.34 0.29 -2.56
C CYS A 96 16.48 1.77 -2.19
N ALA A 97 17.64 2.38 -2.45
CA ALA A 97 17.88 3.79 -2.17
C ALA A 97 17.02 4.71 -3.05
N ASP A 98 16.90 4.41 -4.34
CA ASP A 98 16.05 5.17 -5.26
C ASP A 98 14.57 5.00 -4.92
N LEU A 99 14.16 3.76 -4.63
CA LEU A 99 12.79 3.46 -4.23
C LEU A 99 12.42 4.16 -2.92
N HIS A 100 13.33 4.16 -1.94
CA HIS A 100 13.16 4.86 -0.67
C HIS A 100 12.98 6.37 -0.88
N LYS A 101 13.94 7.01 -1.55
CA LYS A 101 13.88 8.46 -1.86
C LYS A 101 12.63 8.81 -2.65
N TRP A 102 12.20 7.92 -3.55
CA TRP A 102 10.99 8.11 -4.33
C TRP A 102 9.73 8.01 -3.45
N GLY A 103 9.68 7.03 -2.55
CA GLY A 103 8.56 6.73 -1.67
C GLY A 103 8.34 7.78 -0.58
N GLU A 104 9.40 8.39 -0.05
CA GLU A 104 9.32 9.45 0.98
C GLU A 104 8.54 10.70 0.52
N ASN A 105 8.34 10.88 -0.79
CA ASN A 105 7.54 11.99 -1.31
C ASN A 105 6.04 11.71 -1.13
N VAL A 106 5.51 12.11 0.03
CA VAL A 106 4.10 11.94 0.43
C VAL A 106 3.12 12.48 -0.62
N ALA A 107 3.47 13.54 -1.37
CA ALA A 107 2.58 14.12 -2.37
C ALA A 107 2.27 13.20 -3.56
N ARG A 108 2.97 12.06 -3.69
CA ARG A 108 2.71 11.04 -4.71
C ARG A 108 1.66 10.02 -4.30
N TRP A 109 1.34 9.97 -3.02
CA TRP A 109 0.45 8.98 -2.45
C TRP A 109 -0.99 9.47 -2.54
N GLU A 110 -1.81 8.74 -3.28
CA GLU A 110 -3.18 9.10 -3.63
C GLU A 110 -4.16 7.96 -3.43
N ASP A 111 -5.45 8.33 -3.47
CA ASP A 111 -6.58 7.42 -3.38
C ASP A 111 -6.79 6.73 -4.75
N VAL A 112 -6.24 5.54 -4.92
CA VAL A 112 -6.35 4.74 -6.14
C VAL A 112 -7.66 3.92 -6.11
N PRO A 113 -8.62 4.17 -7.00
CA PRO A 113 -9.89 3.44 -7.01
C PRO A 113 -9.73 2.02 -7.55
N VAL A 114 -10.36 1.05 -6.89
CA VAL A 114 -10.32 -0.38 -7.26
C VAL A 114 -11.69 -1.03 -7.15
N MET A 115 -11.92 -2.10 -7.89
CA MET A 115 -13.00 -3.06 -7.65
C MET A 115 -12.43 -4.26 -6.93
N VAL A 116 -13.06 -4.64 -5.82
CA VAL A 116 -12.72 -5.84 -5.08
C VAL A 116 -13.83 -6.86 -5.28
N ALA A 117 -13.53 -8.00 -5.89
CA ALA A 117 -14.43 -9.13 -5.99
C ALA A 117 -14.01 -10.21 -5.00
N ARG A 118 -14.92 -10.52 -4.07
CA ARG A 118 -14.76 -11.65 -3.13
C ARG A 118 -15.57 -12.84 -3.63
N GLU A 119 -14.91 -13.98 -3.79
CA GLU A 119 -15.50 -15.28 -4.13
C GLU A 119 -15.02 -16.32 -3.14
N GLU A 120 -15.88 -16.73 -2.19
CA GLU A 120 -15.75 -17.80 -1.18
C GLU A 120 -14.40 -17.95 -0.43
N ASP A 121 -13.25 -18.07 -1.11
CA ASP A 121 -11.88 -18.12 -0.57
C ASP A 121 -10.85 -17.23 -1.33
N ASP A 122 -11.27 -16.46 -2.35
CA ASP A 122 -10.41 -15.61 -3.17
C ASP A 122 -10.88 -14.15 -3.17
N VAL A 123 -9.89 -13.25 -3.14
CA VAL A 123 -10.08 -11.80 -3.23
C VAL A 123 -9.30 -11.30 -4.43
N SER A 124 -10.01 -10.98 -5.50
CA SER A 124 -9.42 -10.33 -6.66
C SER A 124 -9.66 -8.83 -6.61
N ILE A 125 -8.61 -8.06 -6.92
CA ILE A 125 -8.64 -6.60 -6.94
C ILE A 125 -8.28 -6.14 -8.35
N THR A 126 -9.15 -5.31 -8.93
CA THR A 126 -8.97 -4.74 -10.27
C THR A 126 -8.92 -3.22 -10.16
N LEU A 127 -7.91 -2.59 -10.75
CA LEU A 127 -7.86 -1.12 -10.83
C LEU A 127 -9.04 -0.60 -11.66
N LEU A 128 -9.69 0.46 -11.17
CA LEU A 128 -10.79 1.11 -11.90
C LEU A 128 -10.31 2.18 -12.88
N SER A 129 -9.00 2.33 -13.04
CA SER A 129 -8.43 3.20 -14.06
C SER A 129 -8.53 2.52 -15.43
N GLY A 130 -8.88 3.29 -16.47
CA GLY A 130 -8.81 2.85 -17.87
C GLY A 130 -7.39 2.64 -18.39
N PHE A 131 -6.51 1.99 -17.62
CA PHE A 131 -5.14 1.69 -17.97
C PHE A 131 -4.90 0.20 -17.72
N THR A 132 -4.83 -0.54 -18.82
CA THR A 132 -4.43 -1.94 -18.87
C THR A 132 -2.99 -2.07 -18.39
N ASP A 133 -2.76 -3.01 -17.46
CA ASP A 133 -1.45 -3.64 -17.27
C ASP A 133 -0.88 -3.99 -18.66
N ASN A 134 0.35 -3.56 -18.93
CA ASN A 134 1.06 -3.89 -20.16
C ASN A 134 2.34 -4.63 -19.82
#